data_AF-A6TNX5-F1
#
_entry.id   AF-A6TNX5-F1
#
_cell.length_a   1.000
_cell.length_b   1.000
_cell.length_c   1.000
_cell.angle_alpha   90.00
_cell.angle_beta   90.00
_cell.angle_gamma   90.00
#
_symmetry.space_group_name_H-M   'P 1'
#
loop_
_entity.id
_entity.type
_entity.pdbx_description
1 polymer ?
#
loop_
_entity_poly.entity_id
_entity_poly.type
_entity_poly.pdbx_seq_one_letter_code
_entity_poly.pdbx_strand_id
1 'polypeptide(L)' 'MEEFSKISVQELAKRDMLMIIKALEYTGENTKIPSFVELKNDIVKELSRLANATEEEFIEYLQK' A
#
# COMPACT_ATOMS: atom_id res chain seq x y z
N MET A 1 7.45 -25.23 10.15
CA MET A 1 7.12 -24.11 9.23
C MET A 1 6.72 -22.91 10.09
N GLU A 2 7.67 -22.35 10.85
CA GLU A 2 7.41 -21.35 11.89
C GLU A 2 8.41 -20.17 11.83
N GLU A 3 8.78 -19.73 10.62
CA GLU A 3 9.65 -18.54 10.42
C GLU A 3 8.98 -17.45 9.56
N PHE A 4 7.65 -17.49 9.42
CA PHE A 4 6.87 -16.25 9.24
C PHE A 4 6.45 -15.66 10.60
N SER A 5 7.05 -16.17 11.67
CA SER A 5 6.96 -15.66 13.03
C SER A 5 7.70 -14.33 13.11
N LYS A 6 6.94 -13.24 13.24
CA LYS A 6 7.43 -11.86 13.45
C LYS A 6 8.16 -11.26 12.25
N ILE A 7 7.40 -10.96 11.18
CA ILE A 7 7.55 -9.58 10.68
C ILE A 7 7.30 -8.72 11.92
N SER A 8 8.28 -7.90 12.28
CA SER A 8 8.22 -6.90 13.34
C SER A 8 7.17 -5.84 12.97
N VAL A 9 5.90 -6.28 13.02
CA VAL A 9 4.65 -5.72 12.48
C VAL A 9 4.30 -4.33 13.01
N GLN A 10 5.16 -3.70 13.80
CA GLN A 10 4.93 -2.36 14.33
C GLN A 10 5.58 -1.23 13.52
N GLU A 11 6.49 -1.48 12.57
CA GLU A 11 7.17 -0.39 11.85
C GLU A 11 7.49 -0.70 10.38
N LEU A 12 6.54 -1.26 9.61
CA LEU A 12 6.34 -0.62 8.31
C LEU A 12 5.65 0.69 8.66
N ALA A 13 6.47 1.72 8.91
CA ALA A 13 5.96 3.01 9.30
C ALA A 13 4.92 3.39 8.24
N LYS A 14 3.75 3.84 8.65
CA LYS A 14 2.69 4.36 7.77
C LYS A 14 3.22 5.19 6.58
N ARG A 15 4.32 5.91 6.82
CA ARG A 15 5.16 6.61 5.85
C ARG A 15 5.74 5.75 4.72
N ASP A 16 6.31 4.59 5.02
CA ASP A 16 6.92 3.69 4.02
C ASP A 16 5.84 3.07 3.13
N MET A 17 4.70 2.69 3.72
CA MET A 17 3.56 2.19 2.96
C MET A 17 3.00 3.27 2.02
N LEU A 18 2.84 4.50 2.52
CA LEU A 18 2.46 5.64 1.69
C LEU A 18 3.49 5.91 0.59
N MET A 19 4.78 5.78 0.90
CA MET A 19 5.87 5.97 -0.06
C MET A 19 5.81 4.94 -1.18
N ILE A 20 5.57 3.67 -0.87
CA ILE A 20 5.41 2.60 -1.88
C ILE A 20 4.22 2.90 -2.79
N ILE A 21 3.06 3.24 -2.22
CA ILE A 21 1.85 3.57 -2.99
C ILE A 21 2.12 4.76 -3.93
N LYS A 22 2.80 5.80 -3.43
CA LYS A 22 3.16 6.99 -4.21
C LYS A 22 4.21 6.69 -5.28
N ALA A 23 5.17 5.82 -5.00
CA ALA A 23 6.17 5.41 -5.97
C ALA A 23 5.54 4.61 -7.13
N LEU A 24 4.59 3.73 -6.84
CA LEU A 24 3.84 2.97 -7.85
C LEU A 24 2.99 3.91 -8.72
N GLU A 25 2.27 4.84 -8.10
CA GLU A 25 1.50 5.88 -8.79
C GLU A 25 2.39 6.73 -9.71
N TYR A 26 3.45 7.31 -9.16
CA TYR A 26 4.42 8.12 -9.91
C TYR A 26 5.04 7.33 -11.06
N THR A 27 5.46 6.09 -10.83
CA THR A 27 6.08 5.25 -11.87
C THR A 27 5.08 4.93 -12.97
N GLY A 28 3.84 4.55 -12.63
CA GLY A 28 2.80 4.28 -13.61
C GLY A 28 2.46 5.49 -14.48
N GLU A 29 2.34 6.66 -13.88
CA GLU A 29 2.06 7.92 -14.59
C GLU A 29 3.21 8.34 -15.51
N ASN A 30 4.47 8.24 -15.05
CA ASN A 30 5.63 8.71 -15.81
C ASN A 30 6.11 7.71 -16.87
N THR A 31 6.02 6.40 -16.60
CA THR A 31 6.41 5.35 -17.54
C THR A 31 5.29 4.97 -18.51
N LYS A 32 4.04 5.34 -18.19
CA LYS A 32 2.82 4.93 -18.89
C LYS A 32 2.61 3.42 -18.94
N ILE A 33 3.21 2.68 -18.00
CA ILE A 33 3.02 1.24 -17.83
C ILE A 33 1.83 1.02 -16.87
N PRO A 34 0.66 0.55 -17.37
CA PRO A 34 -0.57 0.45 -16.56
C PRO A 34 -0.44 -0.49 -15.36
N SER A 35 0.39 -1.52 -15.48
CA SER A 35 0.57 -2.55 -14.45
C SER A 35 1.05 -2.01 -13.10
N PHE A 36 1.73 -0.85 -13.05
CA PHE A 36 2.08 -0.21 -11.78
C PHE A 36 0.87 0.41 -11.08
N VAL A 37 -0.05 0.99 -11.86
CA VAL A 37 -1.28 1.57 -11.32
C VAL A 37 -2.23 0.45 -10.88
N GLU A 38 -2.32 -0.62 -11.65
CA GLU A 38 -3.08 -1.82 -11.28
C GLU A 38 -2.56 -2.42 -9.97
N LEU A 39 -1.24 -2.62 -9.86
CA LEU A 39 -0.61 -3.11 -8.64
C LEU A 39 -0.88 -2.19 -7.44
N LYS A 40 -0.81 -0.86 -7.63
CA LYS A 40 -1.16 0.11 -6.58
C LYS A 40 -2.60 -0.10 -6.11
N ASN A 41 -3.55 -0.22 -7.04
CA ASN A 41 -4.97 -0.38 -6.74
C ASN A 41 -5.22 -1.70 -6.00
N ASP A 42 -4.62 -2.80 -6.45
CA ASP A 42 -4.74 -4.11 -5.81
C ASP A 42 -4.20 -4.09 -4.38
N ILE A 43 -3.06 -3.44 -4.14
CA ILE A 43 -2.49 -3.27 -2.80
C ILE A 43 -3.43 -2.46 -1.90
N VAL A 44 -3.94 -1.32 -2.36
CA VAL A 44 -4.84 -0.46 -1.58
C VAL A 44 -6.14 -1.19 -1.24
N LYS A 45 -6.69 -1.94 -2.19
CA LYS A 45 -7.90 -2.74 -1.99
C LYS A 45 -7.71 -3.85 -0.97
N GLU A 46 -6.64 -4.63 -1.09
CA GLU A 46 -6.38 -5.73 -0.14
C GLU A 46 -6.07 -5.21 1.26
N LEU A 47 -5.29 -4.12 1.38
CA LEU A 47 -4.94 -3.55 2.67
C LEU A 47 -6.13 -2.84 3.35
N SER A 48 -6.96 -2.12 2.59
CA SER A 48 -8.19 -1.51 3.13
C SER A 48 -9.16 -2.59 3.63
N ARG A 49 -9.29 -3.70 2.90
CA ARG A 49 -10.05 -4.88 3.34
C ARG A 49 -9.48 -5.47 4.64
N LEU A 50 -8.16 -5.64 4.75
CA LEU A 50 -7.53 -6.14 5.98
C LEU A 50 -7.73 -5.19 7.17
N ALA A 51 -7.82 -3.88 6.91
CA ALA A 51 -8.07 -2.86 7.91
C ALA A 51 -9.57 -2.64 8.23
N ASN A 52 -10.49 -3.37 7.58
CA ASN A 52 -11.93 -3.12 7.64
C ASN A 52 -12.30 -1.64 7.39
N ALA A 53 -11.59 -0.99 6.48
CA ALA A 53 -11.80 0.39 6.07
C ALA A 53 -12.11 0.45 4.57
N THR A 54 -12.71 1.54 4.12
CA THR A 54 -12.77 1.85 2.69
C THR A 54 -11.39 2.23 2.16
N GLU A 55 -11.20 2.13 0.84
CA GLU A 55 -9.94 2.55 0.20
C GLU A 55 -9.63 4.04 0.48
N GLU A 56 -10.66 4.89 0.48
CA GLU A 56 -10.53 6.33 0.79
C GLU A 56 -10.09 6.55 2.24
N GLU A 57 -10.77 5.94 3.21
CA GLU A 57 -10.39 6.03 4.64
C GLU A 57 -8.99 5.49 4.89
N PHE A 58 -8.60 4.42 4.18
CA PHE A 58 -7.28 3.84 4.28
C PHE A 58 -6.20 4.78 3.75
N ILE A 59 -6.41 5.39 2.58
CA ILE A 59 -5.49 6.39 2.03
C ILE A 59 -5.40 7.62 2.92
N GLU A 60 -6.53 8.11 3.45
CA GLU A 60 -6.55 9.24 4.38
C GLU A 60 -5.81 8.89 5.67
N TYR A 61 -6.01 7.68 6.19
CA TYR A 61 -5.25 7.17 7.33
C TYR A 61 -3.76 7.18 7.03
N LEU A 62 -3.31 6.76 5.84
CA LEU A 62 -1.89 6.78 5.48
C LEU A 62 -1.29 8.19 5.33
N GLN A 63 -2.10 9.18 4.97
CA GLN A 63 -1.66 10.57 4.75
C GLN A 63 -1.60 11.44 6.01
N LYS A 64 -2.38 11.11 7.05
CA LYS A 64 -2.40 11.84 8.33
C LYS A 64 -1.12 11.69 9.15
#